data_AF-A0A1B0ADE5-F1
#
_entry.id   AF-A0A1B0ADE5-F1
#
_cell.length_a   1.000
_cell.length_b   1.000
_cell.length_c   1.000
_cell.angle_alpha   90.00
_cell.angle_beta   90.00
_cell.angle_gamma   90.00
#
_symmetry.space_group_name_H-M   'P 1'
#
loop_
_entity.id
_entity.type
_entity.pdbx_description
1 polymer ?
#
loop_
_entity_poly.entity_id
_entity_poly.type
_entity_poly.pdbx_seq_one_letter_code
_entity_poly.pdbx_strand_id
1 'polypeptide(L)'
;MTQELADQRQATFEEYTGGFYSYEVEKWKPIGLDNAEFPTHRVPKYIYKLVVDTKTKDGIVFVTLNDPYHKNPASENLCKDRCGEANINEPDFKNVEKGYTICCSYGDFSNSVRTLPKDIQVKGLLKY
;
A
#
# COMPACT_ATOMS: atom_id res chain seq x y z
N MET A 1 -9.84 0.12 -10.80
CA MET A 1 -8.60 0.83 -11.20
C MET A 1 -7.57 -0.05 -11.93
N THR A 2 -6.86 -1.01 -11.32
CA THR A 2 -5.80 -1.74 -12.04
C THR A 2 -6.31 -2.61 -13.20
N GLN A 3 -7.46 -3.28 -13.01
CA GLN A 3 -8.11 -4.04 -14.09
C GLN A 3 -8.56 -3.14 -15.25
N GLU A 4 -9.11 -1.96 -14.96
CA GLU A 4 -9.50 -0.98 -15.98
C GLU A 4 -8.27 -0.46 -16.75
N LEU A 5 -7.16 -0.21 -16.04
CA LEU A 5 -5.90 0.18 -16.68
C LEU A 5 -5.37 -0.93 -17.61
N ALA A 6 -5.47 -2.19 -17.18
CA ALA A 6 -5.11 -3.36 -17.98
C ALA A 6 -5.94 -3.47 -19.25
N ASP A 7 -7.25 -3.29 -19.14
CA ASP A 7 -8.16 -3.31 -20.29
C ASP A 7 -7.89 -2.13 -21.24
N GLN A 8 -7.77 -0.91 -20.72
CA GLN A 8 -7.50 0.28 -21.53
C GLN A 8 -6.19 0.19 -22.30
N ARG A 9 -5.13 -0.37 -21.69
CA ARG A 9 -3.81 -0.48 -22.30
C ARG A 9 -3.57 -1.80 -23.03
N GLN A 10 -4.49 -2.75 -22.89
CA GLN A 10 -4.29 -4.14 -23.31
C GLN A 10 -2.93 -4.67 -22.82
N ALA A 11 -2.65 -4.48 -21.53
CA ALA A 11 -1.35 -4.71 -20.89
C ALA A 11 -1.44 -5.70 -19.73
N THR A 12 -0.35 -6.43 -19.50
CA THR A 12 -0.23 -7.37 -18.38
C THR A 12 0.50 -6.71 -17.21
N PHE A 13 -0.10 -6.79 -16.04
CA PHE A 13 0.47 -6.32 -14.78
C PHE A 13 0.71 -7.48 -13.82
N GLU A 14 1.79 -7.40 -13.05
CA GLU A 14 2.03 -8.22 -11.87
C GLU A 14 1.52 -7.46 -10.64
N GLU A 15 0.72 -8.11 -9.80
CA GLU A 15 0.21 -7.54 -8.56
C GLU A 15 0.75 -8.30 -7.35
N TYR A 16 1.30 -7.56 -6.37
CA TYR A 16 1.68 -8.09 -5.06
C TYR A 16 0.90 -7.36 -3.98
N THR A 17 0.18 -8.10 -3.14
CA THR A 17 -0.66 -7.52 -2.09
C THR A 17 -0.36 -8.14 -0.73
N GLY A 18 -0.62 -7.39 0.33
CA GLY A 18 -0.46 -7.92 1.68
C GLY A 18 -0.68 -6.86 2.74
N GLY A 19 -0.50 -7.28 4.00
CA GLY A 19 -0.46 -6.39 5.14
C GLY A 19 0.94 -6.36 5.76
N PHE A 20 1.32 -5.24 6.36
CA PHE A 20 2.57 -5.13 7.12
C PHE A 20 2.43 -4.23 8.34
N TYR A 21 3.33 -4.47 9.29
CA TYR A 21 3.24 -4.03 10.68
C TYR A 21 1.96 -4.49 11.38
N SER A 22 1.98 -4.54 12.71
CA SER A 22 0.79 -4.87 13.49
C SER A 22 0.15 -3.59 13.97
N TYR A 23 -1.19 -3.54 13.92
CA TYR A 23 -1.92 -2.47 14.56
C TYR A 23 -1.83 -2.64 16.07
N GLU A 24 -1.53 -1.55 16.79
CA GLU A 24 -1.30 -1.55 18.23
C GLU A 24 -2.20 -0.50 18.90
N VAL A 25 -2.97 -0.91 19.93
CA VAL A 25 -3.79 0.03 20.72
C VAL A 25 -2.97 0.84 21.72
N GLU A 26 -1.90 0.22 22.21
CA GLU A 26 -0.90 0.81 23.08
C GLU A 26 0.45 0.24 22.64
N LYS A 27 1.53 0.93 23.00
CA LYS A 27 2.88 0.49 22.68
C LYS A 27 3.08 -0.97 23.11
N TRP A 28 3.44 -1.85 22.17
CA TRP A 28 3.66 -3.28 22.36
C TRP A 28 2.41 -4.13 22.64
N LYS A 29 1.20 -3.58 22.45
CA LYS A 29 -0.06 -4.33 22.56
C LYS A 29 -0.74 -4.43 21.19
N PRO A 30 -0.37 -5.45 20.38
CA PRO A 30 -0.97 -5.65 19.07
C PRO A 30 -2.43 -6.14 19.18
N ILE A 31 -3.26 -5.70 18.23
CA ILE A 31 -4.59 -6.29 18.00
C ILE A 31 -4.43 -7.54 17.14
N GLY A 32 -5.19 -8.60 17.45
CA GLY A 32 -5.30 -9.77 16.60
C GLY A 32 -6.70 -10.37 16.60
N LEU A 33 -6.87 -11.40 15.78
CA LEU A 33 -8.13 -12.12 15.57
C LEU A 33 -8.31 -13.30 16.54
N ASP A 34 -7.48 -13.35 17.59
CA ASP A 34 -7.52 -14.35 18.64
C ASP A 34 -7.41 -13.67 20.01
N ASN A 35 -7.75 -14.41 21.08
CA ASN A 35 -7.81 -13.87 22.45
C ASN A 35 -6.46 -13.96 23.19
N ALA A 36 -5.34 -14.21 22.49
CA ALA A 36 -4.04 -14.30 23.14
C ALA A 36 -3.49 -12.90 23.47
N GLU A 37 -2.70 -12.81 24.55
CA GLU A 37 -1.97 -11.58 24.91
C GLU A 37 -1.00 -11.15 23.78
N PHE A 38 -0.42 -12.13 23.09
CA PHE A 38 0.36 -11.92 21.87
C PHE A 38 -0.31 -12.70 20.73
N PRO A 39 -1.19 -12.05 19.95
CA PRO A 39 -1.95 -12.75 18.94
C PRO A 39 -1.06 -13.37 17.88
N THR A 40 -1.44 -14.58 17.47
CA THR A 40 -0.82 -15.29 16.35
C THR A 40 -1.26 -14.65 15.04
N HIS A 41 -2.53 -14.24 14.95
CA HIS A 41 -3.12 -13.60 13.78
C HIS A 41 -3.30 -12.11 14.01
N ARG A 42 -2.21 -11.35 13.88
CA ARG A 42 -2.23 -9.91 14.13
C ARG A 42 -2.92 -9.16 12.99
N VAL A 43 -3.67 -8.11 13.35
CA VAL A 43 -4.30 -7.20 12.39
C VAL A 43 -3.20 -6.30 11.79
N PRO A 44 -3.11 -6.18 10.46
CA PRO A 44 -2.10 -5.32 9.85
C PRO A 44 -2.39 -3.84 10.10
N LYS A 45 -1.36 -3.05 10.37
CA LYS A 45 -1.49 -1.59 10.44
C LYS A 45 -1.62 -0.96 9.06
N TYR A 46 -0.92 -1.52 8.07
CA TYR A 46 -0.96 -1.06 6.69
C TYR A 46 -1.34 -2.21 5.77
N ILE A 47 -2.15 -1.90 4.76
CA ILE A 47 -2.45 -2.79 3.63
C ILE A 47 -1.79 -2.18 2.40
N TYR A 48 -1.18 -3.00 1.56
CA TYR A 48 -0.55 -2.52 0.33
C TYR A 48 -0.95 -3.32 -0.89
N LYS A 49 -0.82 -2.65 -2.04
CA LYS A 49 -0.85 -3.24 -3.37
C LYS A 49 0.28 -2.62 -4.21
N LEU A 50 1.26 -3.44 -4.58
CA LEU A 50 2.24 -3.11 -5.62
C LEU A 50 1.68 -3.59 -6.97
N VAL A 51 1.67 -2.70 -7.95
CA VAL A 51 1.36 -3.00 -9.35
C VAL A 51 2.61 -2.74 -10.19
N VAL A 52 3.01 -3.69 -11.02
CA VAL A 52 4.16 -3.59 -11.92
C VAL A 52 3.74 -3.91 -13.35
N ASP A 53 4.02 -3.01 -14.29
CA ASP A 53 3.90 -3.29 -15.73
C ASP A 53 4.95 -4.32 -16.13
N THR A 54 4.51 -5.46 -16.66
CA THR A 54 5.42 -6.56 -16.99
C THR A 54 6.39 -6.22 -18.12
N LYS A 55 6.06 -5.26 -18.99
CA LYS A 55 6.85 -4.84 -20.16
C LYS A 55 7.77 -3.67 -19.85
N THR A 56 7.23 -2.56 -19.33
CA THR A 56 8.05 -1.36 -19.04
C THR A 56 8.83 -1.49 -17.74
N LYS A 57 8.34 -2.34 -16.83
CA LYS A 57 8.81 -2.44 -15.43
C LYS A 57 8.57 -1.16 -14.63
N ASP A 58 7.64 -0.32 -15.05
CA ASP A 58 7.16 0.77 -14.20
C ASP A 58 6.24 0.22 -13.13
N GLY A 59 6.34 0.73 -11.92
CA GLY A 59 5.55 0.26 -10.78
C GLY A 59 5.03 1.37 -9.90
N ILE A 60 3.97 1.07 -9.16
CA ILE A 60 3.40 1.95 -8.15
C ILE A 60 2.92 1.12 -6.97
N VAL A 61 3.05 1.67 -5.78
CA VAL A 61 2.53 1.02 -4.57
C VAL A 61 1.43 1.86 -3.98
N PHE A 62 0.25 1.27 -3.82
CA PHE A 62 -0.82 1.83 -2.99
C PHE A 62 -0.60 1.36 -1.56
N VAL A 63 -0.59 2.29 -0.61
CA VAL A 63 -0.49 2.01 0.81
C VAL A 63 -1.69 2.61 1.51
N THR A 64 -2.50 1.77 2.12
CA THR A 64 -3.67 2.15 2.89
C THR A 64 -3.39 1.98 4.37
N LEU A 65 -3.63 3.04 5.16
CA LEU A 65 -3.65 2.96 6.61
C LEU A 65 -4.93 2.24 7.05
N ASN A 66 -4.79 1.12 7.77
CA ASN A 66 -5.91 0.33 8.27
C ASN A 66 -6.42 0.89 9.60
N ASP A 67 -6.79 2.18 9.61
CA ASP A 67 -7.33 2.88 10.76
C ASP A 67 -8.34 3.96 10.33
N PRO A 68 -9.64 3.64 10.31
CA PRO A 68 -10.66 4.60 9.89
C PRO A 68 -10.89 5.73 10.89
N TYR A 69 -10.31 5.67 12.10
CA TYR A 69 -10.51 6.66 13.16
C TYR A 69 -9.29 7.56 13.39
N HIS A 70 -8.24 7.40 12.59
CA HIS A 70 -7.01 8.16 12.76
C HIS A 70 -7.22 9.64 12.46
N LYS A 71 -6.99 10.52 13.44
CA LYS A 71 -7.27 11.96 13.31
C LYS A 71 -6.30 12.71 12.39
N ASN A 72 -5.07 12.22 12.26
CA ASN A 72 -4.03 12.83 11.42
C ASN A 72 -3.34 11.76 10.56
N PRO A 73 -4.03 11.13 9.60
CA PRO A 73 -3.49 9.97 8.89
C PRO A 73 -2.24 10.31 8.05
N ALA A 74 -2.05 11.58 7.69
CA ALA A 74 -0.86 12.03 6.96
C ALA A 74 0.44 11.91 7.78
N SER A 75 0.40 11.91 9.12
CA SER A 75 1.60 11.67 9.93
C SER A 75 2.08 10.22 9.88
N GLU A 76 1.25 9.31 9.39
CA GLU A 76 1.55 7.88 9.22
C GLU A 76 2.03 7.57 7.78
N ASN A 77 2.24 8.59 6.94
CA ASN A 77 2.76 8.38 5.60
C ASN A 77 4.17 7.77 5.65
N LEU A 78 4.33 6.60 5.04
CA LEU A 78 5.61 5.90 4.98
C LEU A 78 6.53 6.41 3.86
N CYS A 79 5.97 7.18 2.93
CA CYS A 79 6.67 7.73 1.77
C CYS A 79 6.05 9.09 1.40
N LYS A 80 6.70 9.81 0.48
CA LYS A 80 6.05 10.94 -0.19
C LYS A 80 4.91 10.42 -1.05
N ASP A 81 3.72 10.99 -0.87
CA ASP A 81 2.58 10.67 -1.72
C ASP A 81 2.80 11.15 -3.17
N ARG A 82 2.72 10.22 -4.11
CA ARG A 82 2.95 10.44 -5.54
C ARG A 82 1.73 10.15 -6.40
N CYS A 83 0.52 10.04 -5.82
CA CYS A 83 -0.68 9.74 -6.62
C CYS A 83 -0.89 10.74 -7.75
N GLY A 84 -0.74 12.04 -7.47
CA GLY A 84 -0.85 13.10 -8.49
C GLY A 84 0.23 13.02 -9.57
N GLU A 85 1.46 12.62 -9.22
CA GLU A 85 2.55 12.43 -10.18
C GLU A 85 2.32 11.22 -11.11
N ALA A 86 1.51 10.26 -10.63
CA ALA A 86 1.07 9.08 -11.35
C ALA A 86 -0.28 9.26 -12.07
N ASN A 87 -0.84 10.48 -12.11
CA ASN A 87 -2.17 10.78 -12.68
C ASN A 87 -3.34 10.05 -12.01
N ILE A 88 -3.20 9.66 -10.74
CA ILE A 88 -4.26 9.01 -9.97
C ILE A 88 -5.01 10.07 -9.17
N ASN A 89 -6.26 10.31 -9.56
CA ASN A 89 -7.13 11.31 -8.96
C ASN A 89 -8.37 10.64 -8.32
N GLU A 90 -8.14 9.77 -7.33
CA GLU A 90 -9.22 9.15 -6.55
C GLU A 90 -9.49 9.98 -5.28
N PRO A 91 -10.59 10.75 -5.23
CA PRO A 91 -10.88 11.62 -4.08
C PRO A 91 -11.03 10.86 -2.77
N ASP A 92 -11.52 9.63 -2.81
CA ASP A 92 -11.75 8.83 -1.60
C ASP A 92 -10.45 8.34 -0.96
N PHE A 93 -9.30 8.37 -1.66
CA PHE A 93 -8.02 8.00 -1.08
C PHE A 93 -7.61 8.90 0.09
N LYS A 94 -8.14 10.13 0.18
CA LYS A 94 -7.85 11.02 1.32
C LYS A 94 -8.93 10.98 2.39
N ASN A 95 -9.98 10.19 2.20
CA ASN A 95 -11.03 9.99 3.19
C ASN A 95 -10.65 8.82 4.13
N VAL A 96 -10.34 9.14 5.39
CA VAL A 96 -9.92 8.14 6.38
C VAL A 96 -11.00 7.09 6.64
N GLU A 97 -12.28 7.47 6.65
CA GLU A 97 -13.40 6.55 6.88
C GLU A 97 -13.58 5.54 5.74
N LYS A 98 -13.05 5.85 4.55
CA LYS A 98 -13.05 4.97 3.37
C LYS A 98 -11.70 4.27 3.14
N GLY A 99 -10.74 4.47 4.03
CA GLY A 99 -9.38 3.96 3.91
C GLY A 99 -8.43 5.00 3.33
N TYR A 100 -7.71 5.68 4.22
CA TYR A 100 -6.69 6.65 3.83
C TYR A 100 -5.54 5.96 3.07
N THR A 101 -5.39 6.32 1.80
CA THR A 101 -4.47 5.69 0.84
C THR A 101 -3.53 6.73 0.23
N ILE A 102 -2.25 6.35 0.13
CA ILE A 102 -1.21 7.12 -0.58
C ILE A 102 -0.57 6.26 -1.67
N CYS A 103 0.10 6.89 -2.62
CA CYS A 103 0.88 6.20 -3.63
C CYS A 103 2.37 6.41 -3.39
N CYS A 104 3.14 5.33 -3.30
CA CYS A 104 4.59 5.35 -3.15
C CYS A 104 5.29 4.92 -4.42
N SER A 105 6.54 5.37 -4.57
CA SER A 105 7.49 4.69 -5.44
C SER A 105 7.86 3.33 -4.84
N TYR A 106 8.21 2.36 -5.69
CA TYR A 106 8.73 1.07 -5.20
C TYR A 106 10.00 1.24 -4.35
N GLY A 107 10.90 2.14 -4.76
CA GLY A 107 12.15 2.41 -4.04
C GLY A 107 11.90 2.87 -2.60
N ASP A 108 10.99 3.82 -2.40
CA ASP A 108 10.65 4.29 -1.05
C ASP A 108 9.96 3.19 -0.23
N PHE A 109 9.01 2.48 -0.84
CA PHE A 109 8.21 1.46 -0.16
C PHE A 109 9.03 0.23 0.29
N SER A 110 9.92 -0.25 -0.58
CA SER A 110 10.76 -1.44 -0.33
C SER A 110 11.72 -1.26 0.85
N ASN A 111 12.06 -0.02 1.22
CA ASN A 111 12.84 0.26 2.43
C ASN A 111 12.06 -0.02 3.72
N SER A 112 10.72 0.05 3.68
CA SER A 112 9.85 -0.13 4.84
C SER A 112 9.32 -1.57 4.99
N VAL A 113 9.27 -2.35 3.89
CA VAL A 113 8.61 -3.65 3.84
C VAL A 113 9.57 -4.78 3.46
N ARG A 114 9.61 -5.83 4.30
CA ARG A 114 10.53 -6.98 4.13
C ARG A 114 9.91 -8.20 3.46
N THR A 115 8.60 -8.18 3.18
CA THR A 115 7.84 -9.33 2.69
C THR A 115 7.81 -9.43 1.16
N LEU A 116 8.31 -8.43 0.45
CA LEU A 116 8.35 -8.46 -1.01
C LEU A 116 9.42 -9.44 -1.52
N PRO A 117 9.15 -10.18 -2.62
CA PRO A 117 10.17 -10.93 -3.33
C PRO A 117 11.36 -10.05 -3.72
N LYS A 118 12.57 -10.56 -3.54
CA LYS A 118 13.82 -9.79 -3.70
C LYS A 118 14.20 -9.53 -5.15
N ASP A 119 13.60 -10.26 -6.08
CA ASP A 119 13.90 -10.27 -7.51
C ASP A 119 12.97 -9.37 -8.33
N ILE A 120 11.99 -8.73 -7.70
CA ILE A 120 11.10 -7.76 -8.36
C ILE A 120 11.94 -6.63 -8.98
N GLN A 121 11.76 -6.42 -10.28
CA GLN A 121 12.40 -5.35 -11.02
C GLN A 121 11.41 -4.22 -11.26
N VAL A 122 11.64 -3.06 -10.63
CA VAL A 122 10.90 -1.82 -10.90
C VAL A 122 11.88 -0.72 -11.31
N LYS A 123 11.65 -0.13 -12.47
CA LYS A 123 12.54 0.85 -13.13
C LYS A 123 12.02 2.28 -13.06
N GLY A 124 10.72 2.47 -12.85
CA GLY A 124 10.08 3.78 -12.88
C GLY A 124 8.75 3.81 -12.14
N LEU A 125 8.12 4.99 -12.17
CA LEU A 125 6.79 5.20 -11.58
C LEU A 125 5.73 4.89 -12.63
N LEU A 126 4.85 3.92 -12.33
CA LEU A 126 3.72 3.62 -13.19
C LEU A 126 2.72 4.78 -13.16
N LYS A 127 2.45 5.36 -14.33
CA LYS A 127 1.42 6.38 -14.50
C LYS A 127 0.13 5.73 -14.98
N TYR A 128 -1.01 6.18 -14.47
CA TYR A 128 -2.34 5.79 -14.92
C TYR A 128 -2.78 6.64 -16.12
#